data_AF-A0A8H6BWJ8-F1
#
_entry.id   AF-A0A8H6BWJ8-F1
#
_cell.length_a   1.000
_cell.length_b   1.000
_cell.length_c   1.000
_cell.angle_alpha   90.00
_cell.angle_beta   90.00
_cell.angle_gamma   90.00
#
_symmetry.space_group_name_H-M   'P 1'
#
loop_
_entity.id
_entity.type
_entity.pdbx_description
1 polymer ?
#
loop_
_entity_poly.entity_id
_entity_poly.type
_entity_poly.pdbx_seq_one_letter_code
_entity_poly.pdbx_strand_id
1 'polypeptide(L)' 'MDVKEEPCDILVVAHGHILRCLGARWVQRELNVNPQLILDAGGVGTLSYEHHNIDEPSIFLSGAFTVPVAEQCADL' A
#
# COMPACT_ATOMS: atom_id res chain seq x y z
N MET A 1 -22.01 3.05 -20.27
CA MET A 1 -21.22 4.04 -19.51
C MET A 1 -19.84 3.42 -19.38
N ASP A 2 -18.88 3.91 -20.15
CA ASP A 2 -17.48 3.49 -20.02
C ASP A 2 -16.95 4.05 -18.69
N VAL A 3 -16.77 3.17 -17.71
CA VAL A 3 -16.08 3.51 -16.47
C VAL A 3 -14.60 3.59 -16.84
N LYS A 4 -14.04 4.79 -16.78
CA LYS A 4 -12.63 5.01 -17.05
C LYS A 4 -11.84 4.52 -15.84
N GLU A 5 -10.91 3.58 -16.04
CA GLU A 5 -10.01 3.11 -14.99
C GLU A 5 -8.95 4.19 -14.75
N GLU A 6 -9.14 4.97 -13.69
CA GLU A 6 -8.21 6.01 -13.27
C GLU A 6 -7.40 5.53 -12.06
N PRO A 7 -6.10 5.88 -11.96
CA PRO A 7 -5.30 5.59 -10.78
C PRO A 7 -5.96 6.15 -9.51
N CYS A 8 -6.02 5.35 -8.45
CA CYS A 8 -6.70 5.72 -7.21
C CYS A 8 -5.90 5.25 -5.99
N ASP A 9 -5.25 6.21 -5.32
CA ASP A 9 -4.61 5.98 -4.03
C ASP A 9 -5.60 6.28 -2.89
N ILE A 10 -5.76 5.33 -1.97
CA ILE A 10 -6.62 5.47 -0.79
C ILE A 10 -5.75 5.60 0.46
N LEU A 11 -5.86 6.74 1.15
CA LEU A 11 -5.12 6.98 2.40
C LEU A 11 -5.91 6.49 3.61
N VAL A 12 -5.27 5.66 4.45
CA VAL A 12 -5.83 5.18 5.73
C VAL A 12 -4.95 5.68 6.88
N VAL A 13 -5.51 6.53 7.75
CA VAL A 13 -4.81 7.06 8.94
C VAL A 13 -5.41 6.43 10.19
N ALA A 14 -4.60 5.67 10.94
CA ALA A 14 -5.04 4.98 12.14
C ALA A 14 -3.86 4.69 13.10
N HIS A 15 -4.00 3.67 13.95
CA HIS A 15 -3.04 3.35 15.02
C HIS A 15 -2.21 2.09 14.69
N GLY A 16 -1.09 1.91 15.40
CA GLY A 16 -0.12 0.84 15.09
C GLY A 16 -0.67 -0.60 15.14
N HIS A 17 -1.56 -0.95 16.08
CA HIS A 17 -2.14 -2.30 16.11
C HIS A 17 -3.08 -2.55 14.93
N ILE A 18 -4.02 -1.63 14.69
CA ILE A 18 -5.02 -1.81 13.62
C ILE A 18 -4.36 -1.80 12.24
N LEU A 19 -3.35 -0.95 12.00
CA LEU A 19 -2.65 -0.90 10.71
C LEU A 19 -1.80 -2.15 10.45
N ARG A 20 -1.15 -2.71 11.47
CA ARG A 20 -0.44 -4.00 11.32
C ARG A 20 -1.38 -5.16 11.09
N CYS A 21 -2.53 -5.19 11.78
CA CYS A 21 -3.57 -6.19 11.52
C CYS A 21 -4.18 -6.01 10.12
N LEU A 22 -4.38 -4.77 9.67
CA LEU A 22 -4.86 -4.48 8.31
C LEU A 22 -3.87 -5.00 7.28
N GLY A 23 -2.58 -4.69 7.41
CA GLY A 23 -1.54 -5.19 6.49
C GLY A 23 -1.49 -6.72 6.44
N ALA A 24 -1.60 -7.40 7.58
CA ALA A 24 -1.66 -8.87 7.63
C ALA A 24 -2.95 -9.41 6.97
N ARG A 25 -4.11 -8.84 7.29
CA ARG A 25 -5.40 -9.27 6.72
C ARG A 25 -5.50 -8.96 5.22
N TRP A 26 -4.86 -7.90 4.75
CA TRP A 26 -4.83 -7.53 3.33
C TRP A 26 -4.34 -8.69 2.47
N VAL A 27 -3.24 -9.33 2.90
CA VAL A 27 -2.68 -10.54 2.27
C VAL A 27 -3.19 -11.83 2.91
N GLN A 28 -4.42 -11.79 3.44
CA GLN A 28 -5.17 -12.95 3.95
C GLN A 28 -4.45 -13.77 5.03
N ARG A 29 -3.56 -13.15 5.82
CA ARG A 29 -2.94 -13.81 6.98
C ARG A 29 -3.91 -13.86 8.16
N GLU A 30 -3.73 -14.89 8.99
CA GLU A 30 -4.49 -15.01 10.24
C GLU A 30 -4.12 -13.87 11.21
N LEU A 31 -5.10 -13.41 12.00
CA LEU A 31 -4.93 -12.32 12.98
C LEU A 31 -4.87 -12.80 14.43
N ASN A 32 -5.08 -14.10 14.66
CA ASN A 32 -4.93 -14.77 15.96
C ASN A 32 -3.45 -15.01 16.32
N VAL A 33 -2.51 -14.71 15.41
CA VAL A 33 -1.07 -14.78 15.61
C VAL A 33 -0.45 -13.39 15.50
N ASN A 34 0.75 -13.21 16.03
CA ASN A 34 1.49 -11.97 15.86
C ASN A 34 1.80 -11.77 14.36
N PRO A 35 1.41 -10.64 13.74
CA PRO A 35 1.63 -10.41 12.30
C PRO A 35 3.11 -10.23 11.92
N GLN A 36 4.02 -10.06 12.89
CA GLN A 36 5.45 -9.87 12.65
C GLN A 36 5.77 -8.67 11.73
N LEU A 37 4.97 -7.61 11.85
CA LEU A 37 5.16 -6.34 11.14
C LEU A 37 5.61 -5.25 12.11
N ILE A 38 6.48 -4.36 11.63
CA ILE A 38 6.93 -3.16 12.35
C ILE A 38 6.33 -1.94 11.65
N LEU A 39 5.81 -1.01 12.44
CA LEU A 39 5.32 0.28 11.97
C LEU A 39 5.50 1.30 13.09
N ASP A 40 6.44 2.22 12.91
CA ASP A 40 6.71 3.29 13.88
C ASP A 40 5.68 4.42 13.78
N ALA A 41 5.62 5.27 14.80
CA ALA A 41 4.76 6.45 14.78
C ALA A 41 5.14 7.37 13.61
N GLY A 42 4.15 7.75 12.79
CA GLY A 42 4.37 8.51 11.56
C GLY A 42 4.92 7.69 10.39
N GLY A 43 5.15 6.38 10.57
CA GLY A 43 5.54 5.48 9.49
C GLY A 43 4.42 5.30 8.46
N VAL A 44 4.80 5.10 7.20
CA VAL A 44 3.88 4.90 6.07
C VAL A 44 4.19 3.56 5.40
N GLY A 45 3.16 2.73 5.24
CA GLY A 45 3.20 1.50 4.47
C GLY A 45 2.25 1.58 3.28
N THR A 46 2.53 0.80 2.24
CA THR A 46 1.73 0.77 1.01
C THR A 46 1.20 -0.65 0.78
N LEU A 47 -0.10 -0.74 0.58
CA LEU A 47 -0.82 -1.96 0.22
C LEU A 47 -1.32 -1.78 -1.21
N SER A 48 -1.21 -2.82 -2.03
CA SER A 48 -1.59 -2.76 -3.44
C SER A 48 -2.06 -4.13 -3.92
N TYR A 49 -2.05 -4.33 -5.23
CA TYR A 49 -2.50 -5.53 -5.91
C TYR A 49 -1.47 -5.98 -6.96
N GLU A 50 -1.31 -7.28 -7.13
CA GLU A 50 -0.50 -7.86 -8.19
C GLU A 50 -1.26 -7.87 -9.52
N HIS A 51 -0.52 -7.91 -10.63
CA HIS A 51 -1.07 -8.11 -11.99
C HIS A 51 -2.25 -7.19 -12.38
N HIS A 52 -2.37 -6.01 -11.77
CA HIS A 52 -3.55 -5.13 -11.88
C HIS A 52 -4.87 -5.83 -11.55
N ASN A 53 -4.86 -6.78 -10.62
CA ASN A 53 -6.00 -7.61 -10.25
C ASN A 53 -6.36 -7.42 -8.77
N ILE A 54 -7.54 -6.88 -8.49
CA ILE A 54 -8.02 -6.63 -7.12
C ILE A 54 -8.17 -7.90 -6.28
N ASP A 55 -8.31 -9.06 -6.92
CA ASP A 55 -8.41 -10.36 -6.25
C ASP A 55 -7.05 -10.88 -5.76
N GLU A 56 -5.96 -10.19 -6.10
CA GLU A 56 -4.58 -10.54 -5.76
C GLU A 56 -3.91 -9.45 -4.89
N PRO A 57 -4.38 -9.23 -3.65
CA PRO A 57 -3.83 -8.20 -2.76
C PRO A 57 -2.40 -8.54 -2.32
N SER A 58 -1.54 -7.52 -2.28
CA SER A 58 -0.13 -7.64 -1.90
C SER A 58 0.35 -6.47 -1.04
N ILE A 59 1.45 -6.71 -0.30
CA ILE A 59 2.15 -5.66 0.44
C ILE A 59 3.26 -5.13 -0.47
N PHE A 60 3.29 -3.83 -0.70
CA PHE A 60 4.34 -3.21 -1.49
C PHE A 60 5.57 -2.95 -0.60
N LEU A 61 6.61 -3.77 -0.78
CA LEU A 61 7.73 -3.85 0.18
C LEU A 61 8.56 -2.57 0.31
N SER A 62 8.58 -1.71 -0.71
CA SER A 62 9.25 -0.40 -0.58
C SER A 62 8.44 0.60 0.25
N GLY A 63 7.22 0.26 0.66
CA GLY A 63 6.33 1.16 1.38
C GLY A 63 6.04 2.41 0.54
N ALA A 64 6.23 3.59 1.13
CA ALA A 64 6.05 4.87 0.45
C ALA A 64 7.21 5.26 -0.49
N PHE A 65 8.30 4.49 -0.52
CA PHE A 65 9.46 4.82 -1.34
C PHE A 65 9.24 4.47 -2.82
N THR A 66 9.47 5.46 -3.68
CA THR A 66 9.62 5.30 -5.14
C THR A 66 10.94 5.89 -5.59
N VAL A 67 11.51 5.38 -6.67
CA VAL A 67 12.68 6.01 -7.30
C VAL A 67 12.20 7.33 -7.92
N PRO A 68 12.85 8.46 -7.61
CA PRO A 68 12.55 9.71 -8.28
C PRO A 68 12.72 9.54 -9.78
N VAL A 69 11.70 9.89 -10.55
CA VAL A 69 11.84 9.98 -11.99
C VAL A 69 12.70 11.22 -12.27
N ALA A 70 13.71 11.10 -13.13
CA ALA A 70 14.44 12.27 -13.59
C ALA A 70 13.41 13.27 -14.12
N GLU A 71 13.41 14.49 -13.59
CA GLU A 71 12.59 15.55 -14.15
C GLU A 71 12.90 15.60 -15.65
N GLN A 72 11.91 15.31 -16.49
CA GLN A 72 11.95 15.86 -17.83
C GLN A 72 11.92 17.36 -17.60
N CYS A 73 13.07 18.03 -17.76
CA CYS A 73 13.07 19.46 -18.04
C CYS A 73 12.05 19.63 -19.15
N ALA A 74 10.87 20.12 -18.81
CA ALA A 74 9.98 20.65 -19.81
C ALA A 74 10.77 21.79 -20.43
N ASP A 75 11.22 21.60 -21.67
CA ASP A 75 11.74 22.68 -22.48
C ASP A 75 10.67 23.78 -22.48
N LEU A 76 10.92 24.83 -21.67
CA LEU A 76 10.16 26.07 -21.64
C LEU A 76 10.56 26.95 -22.82
#